data_AF-A0A0A2JNL8-F1
#
_entry.id   AF-A0A0A2JNL8-F1
#
_cell.length_a   1.000
_cell.length_b   1.000
_cell.length_c   1.000
_cell.angle_alpha   90.00
_cell.angle_beta   90.00
_cell.angle_gamma   90.00
#
_symmetry.space_group_name_H-M   'P 1'
#
loop_
_entity.id
_entity.type
_entity.pdbx_description
1 polymer ?
#
loop_
_entity_poly.entity_id
_entity_poly.type
_entity_poly.pdbx_seq_one_letter_code
_entity_poly.pdbx_strand_id
1 'polypeptide(L)'
;MWREVLTPSPRRSQYGINQPHENGMGQFGTIVSLGEKSGYWGCYRHRMADSAIDKFKSPTPDSEPTCLRTQLNASRSGRIHHVDFPDNLCFVVEGQDHSQLSAEEREHWFTNFDGSVNQWVKDLVDSGPEAGILDARLCYEPGSGTFWGSEPRALNALNYNKKVHLFYFKDLGYMERIGCLNKGHVDPRKRFLESYGPGGEINEGKISLLVETVVLKADEVDCEYIGYVEGTGFMSTSPQSSI
;
A
#
# COMPACT_ATOMS: atom_id res chain seq x y z
N MET A 1 14.29 17.27 -4.14
CA MET A 1 13.00 17.51 -3.47
C MET A 1 11.90 17.04 -4.40
N TRP A 2 10.79 16.51 -3.88
CA TRP A 2 9.61 16.21 -4.68
C TRP A 2 8.33 16.48 -3.89
N ARG A 3 7.22 16.62 -4.61
CA ARG A 3 5.86 16.74 -4.08
C ARG A 3 4.96 15.84 -4.92
N GLU A 4 4.18 14.99 -4.28
CA GLU A 4 3.13 14.20 -4.93
C GLU A 4 1.85 14.44 -4.15
N VAL A 5 0.88 15.11 -4.78
CA VAL A 5 -0.41 15.44 -4.18
C VAL A 5 -1.48 14.60 -4.87
N LEU A 6 -2.21 13.84 -4.06
CA LEU A 6 -3.33 13.03 -4.51
C LEU A 6 -4.62 13.63 -3.91
N THR A 7 -5.63 13.87 -4.75
CA THR A 7 -6.93 14.39 -4.31
C THR A 7 -8.06 13.43 -4.68
N PRO A 8 -8.09 12.22 -4.09
CA PRO A 8 -9.02 11.17 -4.50
C PRO A 8 -10.47 11.52 -4.15
N SER A 9 -11.40 11.18 -5.04
CA SER A 9 -12.83 11.16 -4.73
C SER A 9 -13.16 10.17 -3.60
N PRO A 10 -13.97 10.57 -2.58
CA PRO A 10 -14.46 9.66 -1.55
C PRO A 10 -15.26 8.47 -2.13
N ARG A 11 -15.84 8.64 -3.33
CA ARG A 11 -16.63 7.60 -4.00
C ARG A 11 -15.77 6.48 -4.60
N ARG A 12 -14.48 6.74 -4.75
CA ARG A 12 -13.46 5.84 -5.33
C ARG A 12 -12.41 5.43 -4.29
N SER A 13 -12.74 5.64 -3.01
CA SER A 13 -11.87 5.40 -1.88
C SER A 13 -12.50 4.39 -0.93
N GLN A 14 -11.67 3.59 -0.28
CA GLN A 14 -12.07 2.75 0.85
C GLN A 14 -11.04 2.87 1.96
N TYR A 15 -11.51 2.75 3.19
CA TYR A 15 -10.70 2.79 4.41
C TYR A 15 -11.06 1.60 5.28
N GLY A 16 -10.06 0.95 5.85
CA GLY A 16 -10.24 -0.10 6.85
C GLY A 16 -9.17 0.00 7.91
N ILE A 17 -9.58 -0.13 9.17
CA ILE A 17 -8.70 -0.25 10.33
C ILE A 17 -9.29 -1.28 11.29
N ASN A 18 -8.45 -2.05 11.97
CA ASN A 18 -8.90 -3.05 12.95
C ASN A 18 -8.98 -2.49 14.39
N GLN A 19 -8.48 -1.28 14.63
CA GLN A 19 -8.49 -0.61 15.93
C GLN A 19 -9.43 0.61 15.93
N PRO A 20 -9.99 1.01 17.08
CA PRO A 20 -10.99 2.08 17.14
C PRO A 20 -10.41 3.50 17.04
N HIS A 21 -9.08 3.66 16.91
CA HIS A 21 -8.44 4.96 16.81
C HIS A 21 -8.31 5.40 15.35
N GLU A 22 -8.40 6.71 15.11
CA GLU A 22 -8.24 7.29 13.78
C GLU A 22 -6.77 7.31 13.35
N ASN A 23 -6.52 6.92 12.10
CA ASN A 23 -5.20 6.98 11.48
C ASN A 23 -5.33 7.22 9.97
N GLY A 24 -4.35 7.88 9.36
CA GLY A 24 -4.37 8.23 7.93
C GLY A 24 -5.63 8.99 7.52
N MET A 25 -6.28 8.59 6.42
CA MET A 25 -7.53 9.19 5.94
C MET A 25 -8.69 9.08 6.94
N GLY A 26 -8.64 8.14 7.88
CA GLY A 26 -9.64 7.97 8.93
C GLY A 26 -9.80 9.20 9.83
N GLN A 27 -8.80 10.10 9.88
CA GLN A 27 -8.86 11.36 10.64
C GLN A 27 -9.76 12.43 10.00
N PHE A 28 -10.11 12.29 8.72
CA PHE A 28 -10.84 13.31 7.95
C PHE A 28 -12.31 12.93 7.71
N GLY A 29 -12.82 11.90 8.38
CA GLY A 29 -14.17 11.41 8.18
C GLY A 29 -14.68 10.57 9.35
N THR A 30 -15.89 10.03 9.20
CA THR A 30 -16.46 9.11 10.17
C THR A 30 -16.03 7.69 9.86
N ILE A 31 -15.36 7.02 10.78
CA ILE A 31 -15.07 5.57 10.67
C ILE A 31 -16.40 4.81 10.75
N VAL A 32 -16.73 4.10 9.68
CA VAL A 32 -17.93 3.27 9.59
C VAL A 32 -17.58 1.80 9.77
N SER A 33 -18.50 1.04 10.38
CA SER A 33 -18.35 -0.41 10.45
C SER A 33 -18.31 -1.02 9.04
N LEU A 34 -17.34 -1.90 8.81
CA LEU A 34 -17.20 -2.60 7.53
C LEU A 34 -18.26 -3.69 7.34
N GLY A 35 -18.89 -4.16 8.43
CA GLY A 35 -19.93 -5.19 8.42
C GLY A 35 -19.60 -6.39 7.52
N GLU A 36 -20.59 -6.80 6.72
CA GLU A 36 -20.47 -7.88 5.73
C GLU A 36 -19.56 -7.54 4.54
N LYS A 37 -19.15 -6.27 4.38
CA LYS A 37 -18.21 -5.85 3.33
C LYS A 37 -16.75 -6.07 3.74
N SER A 38 -16.48 -7.09 4.52
CA SER A 38 -15.14 -7.48 4.95
C SER A 38 -14.98 -9.00 4.83
N GLY A 39 -13.75 -9.52 4.89
CA GLY A 39 -13.55 -10.97 4.97
C GLY A 39 -13.47 -11.74 3.63
N TYR A 40 -13.79 -11.14 2.48
CA TYR A 40 -13.67 -11.80 1.15
C TYR A 40 -12.86 -11.00 0.12
N TRP A 41 -12.41 -11.66 -0.94
CA TRP A 41 -11.69 -11.03 -2.07
C TRP A 41 -12.65 -10.19 -2.92
N GLY A 42 -12.28 -8.94 -3.20
CA GLY A 42 -13.18 -7.97 -3.85
C GLY A 42 -13.92 -7.05 -2.87
N CYS A 43 -13.73 -7.22 -1.55
CA CYS A 43 -14.41 -6.39 -0.57
C CYS A 43 -14.01 -4.91 -0.64
N TYR A 44 -12.77 -4.59 -1.03
CA TYR A 44 -12.32 -3.20 -1.20
C TYR A 44 -13.09 -2.51 -2.32
N ARG A 45 -13.22 -3.17 -3.48
CA ARG A 45 -14.07 -2.68 -4.57
C ARG A 45 -15.52 -2.47 -4.12
N HIS A 46 -16.12 -3.42 -3.40
CA HIS A 46 -17.51 -3.31 -2.93
C HIS A 46 -17.74 -2.19 -1.89
N ARG A 47 -16.69 -1.66 -1.26
CA ARG A 47 -16.79 -0.48 -0.38
C ARG A 47 -16.81 0.83 -1.15
N MET A 48 -16.30 0.87 -2.38
CA MET A 48 -16.28 2.07 -3.21
C MET A 48 -17.64 2.30 -3.87
N ALA A 49 -18.23 3.49 -3.69
CA ALA A 49 -19.55 3.82 -4.21
C ALA A 49 -19.63 3.74 -5.75
N ASP A 50 -18.55 4.10 -6.44
CA ASP A 50 -18.52 4.11 -7.91
C ASP A 50 -18.29 2.73 -8.53
N SER A 51 -18.05 1.68 -7.72
CA SER A 51 -17.86 0.32 -8.23
C SER A 51 -19.06 -0.23 -9.01
N ALA A 52 -20.25 0.34 -8.80
CA ALA A 52 -21.48 0.01 -9.51
C ALA A 52 -21.52 0.53 -10.96
N ILE A 53 -20.76 1.58 -11.26
CA ILE A 53 -20.78 2.28 -12.56
C ILE A 53 -19.41 2.30 -13.26
N ASP A 54 -18.34 2.03 -12.53
CA ASP A 54 -16.96 2.00 -13.03
C ASP A 54 -16.29 0.66 -12.69
N LYS A 55 -15.55 0.11 -13.65
CA LYS A 55 -14.77 -1.11 -13.47
C LYS A 55 -13.40 -0.86 -12.85
N PHE A 56 -13.00 0.41 -12.72
CA PHE A 56 -11.70 0.82 -12.18
C PHE A 56 -10.53 0.18 -12.93
N LYS A 57 -10.67 0.02 -14.25
CA LYS A 57 -9.65 -0.57 -15.12
C LYS A 57 -8.80 0.53 -15.75
N SER A 58 -7.48 0.38 -15.73
CA SER A 58 -6.59 1.31 -16.41
C SER A 58 -6.84 1.31 -17.94
N PRO A 59 -6.78 2.48 -18.61
CA PRO A 59 -6.84 2.54 -20.06
C PRO A 59 -5.54 2.06 -20.73
N THR A 60 -4.44 1.95 -19.98
CA THR A 60 -3.12 1.58 -20.52
C THR A 60 -3.07 0.09 -20.89
N PRO A 61 -2.66 -0.29 -22.12
CA PRO A 61 -2.52 -1.68 -22.52
C PRO A 61 -1.56 -2.48 -21.64
N ASP A 62 -1.76 -3.80 -21.52
CA ASP A 62 -0.86 -4.68 -20.73
C ASP A 62 0.50 -4.90 -21.40
N SER A 63 0.60 -4.60 -22.71
CA SER A 63 1.82 -4.74 -23.51
C SER A 63 2.77 -3.55 -23.42
N GLU A 64 2.34 -2.42 -22.86
CA GLU A 64 3.24 -1.27 -22.69
C GLU A 64 4.02 -1.42 -21.39
N PRO A 65 5.37 -1.40 -21.44
CA PRO A 65 6.15 -1.35 -20.22
C PRO A 65 5.84 -0.01 -19.55
N THR A 66 4.98 -0.05 -18.53
CA THR A 66 4.63 1.11 -17.69
C THR A 66 5.82 1.61 -16.86
N CYS A 67 7.04 1.14 -17.14
CA CYS A 67 8.22 1.55 -16.39
C CYS A 67 9.51 1.44 -17.21
N LEU A 68 10.11 2.59 -17.54
CA LEU A 68 11.50 2.65 -18.01
C LEU A 68 12.41 2.71 -16.78
N ARG A 69 12.59 1.58 -16.08
CA ARG A 69 13.59 1.41 -15.01
C ARG A 69 15.04 1.44 -15.52
N THR A 70 15.27 1.78 -16.78
CA THR A 70 16.54 1.58 -17.51
C THR A 70 17.62 2.60 -17.17
N GLN A 71 17.34 3.67 -16.42
CA GLN A 71 18.33 4.67 -16.00
C GLN A 71 18.23 5.02 -14.50
N LEU A 72 18.08 4.01 -13.64
CA LEU A 72 18.21 4.20 -12.20
C LEU A 72 19.57 4.83 -11.88
N ASN A 73 19.57 5.94 -11.14
CA ASN A 73 20.72 6.65 -10.55
C ASN A 73 21.31 7.87 -11.31
N ALA A 74 20.77 8.27 -12.45
CA ALA A 74 21.15 9.57 -13.03
C ALA A 74 20.51 10.72 -12.25
N SER A 75 21.31 11.65 -11.74
CA SER A 75 20.78 12.87 -11.12
C SER A 75 20.44 13.88 -12.22
N ARG A 76 19.18 14.34 -12.24
CA ARG A 76 18.74 15.42 -13.13
C ARG A 76 18.61 16.72 -12.36
N SER A 77 19.26 17.75 -12.89
CA SER A 77 19.05 19.13 -12.44
C SER A 77 17.78 19.70 -13.06
N GLY A 78 17.14 20.64 -12.36
CA GLY A 78 15.92 21.31 -12.83
C GLY A 78 14.65 20.87 -12.12
N ARG A 79 13.51 21.36 -12.61
CA ARG A 79 12.16 21.10 -12.10
C ARG A 79 11.33 20.45 -13.19
N ILE A 80 10.66 19.37 -12.87
CA ILE A 80 9.65 18.73 -13.73
C ILE A 80 8.33 18.73 -12.99
N HIS A 81 7.29 19.15 -13.71
CA HIS A 81 5.90 19.00 -13.32
C HIS A 81 5.30 17.90 -14.17
N HIS A 82 4.91 16.80 -13.55
CA HIS A 82 4.27 15.67 -14.22
C HIS A 82 2.77 15.76 -13.99
N VAL A 83 2.02 15.84 -15.09
CA VAL A 83 0.56 16.04 -15.12
C VAL A 83 -0.18 15.00 -15.96
N ASP A 84 0.55 14.18 -16.73
CA ASP A 84 -0.02 13.23 -17.66
C ASP A 84 -0.11 11.84 -17.01
N PHE A 85 -1.15 11.63 -16.22
CA PHE A 85 -1.43 10.36 -15.55
C PHE A 85 -2.55 9.58 -16.24
N PRO A 86 -2.50 8.24 -16.26
CA PRO A 86 -3.62 7.44 -16.73
C PRO A 86 -4.75 7.47 -15.69
N ASP A 87 -5.98 7.43 -16.20
CA ASP A 87 -7.16 7.16 -15.38
C ASP A 87 -7.05 5.80 -14.67
N ASN A 88 -7.66 5.72 -13.49
CA ASN A 88 -7.84 4.51 -12.69
C ASN A 88 -6.57 3.89 -12.12
N LEU A 89 -5.51 4.70 -11.96
CA LEU A 89 -4.36 4.35 -11.13
C LEU A 89 -4.83 3.97 -9.71
N CYS A 90 -4.36 2.85 -9.17
CA CYS A 90 -4.72 2.40 -7.83
C CYS A 90 -3.60 2.71 -6.85
N PHE A 91 -3.87 3.52 -5.83
CA PHE A 91 -2.94 3.83 -4.76
C PHE A 91 -3.38 3.18 -3.45
N VAL A 92 -2.44 2.54 -2.76
CA VAL A 92 -2.68 1.82 -1.52
C VAL A 92 -1.74 2.31 -0.44
N VAL A 93 -2.29 2.58 0.74
CA VAL A 93 -1.53 2.78 1.98
C VAL A 93 -1.80 1.61 2.90
N GLU A 94 -0.77 0.86 3.28
CA GLU A 94 -0.87 -0.19 4.30
C GLU A 94 -0.08 0.24 5.54
N GLY A 95 -0.76 0.42 6.66
CA GLY A 95 -0.15 0.79 7.93
C GLY A 95 -0.11 -0.37 8.91
N GLN A 96 0.99 -0.46 9.66
CA GLN A 96 1.14 -1.42 10.76
C GLN A 96 1.75 -0.71 11.97
N ASP A 97 1.09 -0.82 13.12
CA ASP A 97 1.57 -0.28 14.40
C ASP A 97 1.66 -1.39 15.45
N HIS A 98 2.90 -1.69 15.85
CA HIS A 98 3.24 -2.70 16.84
C HIS A 98 3.49 -2.09 18.24
N SER A 99 3.32 -0.77 18.41
CA SER A 99 3.73 -0.05 19.62
C SER A 99 2.96 -0.42 20.89
N GLN A 100 1.74 -0.96 20.74
CA GLN A 100 0.85 -1.29 21.85
C GLN A 100 0.76 -2.80 22.13
N LEU A 101 1.55 -3.62 21.43
CA LEU A 101 1.52 -5.08 21.62
C LEU A 101 1.97 -5.44 23.04
N SER A 102 1.20 -6.31 23.70
CA SER A 102 1.65 -6.97 24.92
C SER A 102 2.83 -7.92 24.62
N ALA A 103 3.54 -8.38 25.65
CA ALA A 103 4.59 -9.37 25.46
C ALA A 103 4.06 -10.68 24.84
N GLU A 104 2.87 -11.11 25.27
CA GLU A 104 2.16 -12.30 24.75
C GLU A 104 1.77 -12.11 23.28
N GLU A 105 1.13 -10.99 22.93
CA GLU A 105 0.75 -10.70 21.55
C GLU A 105 1.98 -10.56 20.64
N ARG A 106 3.07 -9.98 21.14
CA ARG A 106 4.34 -9.87 20.40
C ARG A 106 4.96 -11.24 20.13
N GLU A 107 4.96 -12.14 21.09
CA GLU A 107 5.43 -13.52 20.91
C GLU A 107 4.55 -14.27 19.90
N HIS A 108 3.24 -14.12 20.02
CA HIS A 108 2.28 -14.68 19.07
C HIS A 108 2.50 -14.14 17.65
N TRP A 109 2.70 -12.82 17.52
CA TRP A 109 2.98 -12.17 16.25
C TRP A 109 4.24 -12.71 15.60
N PHE A 110 5.34 -12.80 16.37
CA PHE A 110 6.60 -13.31 15.89
C PHE A 110 6.48 -14.75 15.38
N THR A 111 5.83 -15.60 16.17
CA THR A 111 5.69 -17.03 15.88
C THR A 111 4.82 -17.29 14.65
N ASN A 112 3.72 -16.54 14.50
CA ASN A 112 2.66 -16.89 13.56
C ASN A 112 2.60 -16.01 12.31
N PHE A 113 3.07 -14.76 12.39
CA PHE A 113 2.81 -13.74 11.37
C PHE A 113 4.07 -13.13 10.77
N ASP A 114 5.05 -12.80 11.60
CA ASP A 114 6.16 -11.94 11.22
C ASP A 114 6.87 -12.42 9.94
N GLY A 115 7.39 -13.64 9.90
CA GLY A 115 8.11 -14.16 8.73
C GLY A 115 7.29 -14.07 7.44
N SER A 116 6.00 -14.43 7.50
CA SER A 116 5.12 -14.41 6.33
C SER A 116 4.71 -13.00 5.89
N VAL A 117 4.48 -12.07 6.82
CA VAL A 117 4.19 -10.67 6.49
C VAL A 117 5.41 -10.00 5.85
N ASN A 118 6.62 -10.29 6.34
CA ASN A 118 7.84 -9.75 5.74
C ASN A 118 8.08 -10.32 4.35
N GLN A 119 7.84 -11.62 4.16
CA GLN A 119 7.94 -12.24 2.83
C GLN A 119 6.92 -11.64 1.86
N TRP A 120 5.68 -11.41 2.29
CA TRP A 120 4.66 -10.75 1.47
C TRP A 120 5.10 -9.36 0.99
N VAL A 121 5.56 -8.51 1.92
CA VAL A 121 6.03 -7.17 1.56
C VAL A 121 7.23 -7.23 0.61
N LYS A 122 8.14 -8.18 0.83
CA LYS A 122 9.27 -8.41 -0.08
C LYS A 122 8.79 -8.82 -1.48
N ASP A 123 7.87 -9.77 -1.56
CA ASP A 123 7.32 -10.22 -2.84
C ASP A 123 6.64 -9.07 -3.59
N LEU A 124 5.90 -8.21 -2.90
CA LEU A 124 5.33 -6.99 -3.50
C LEU A 124 6.41 -6.08 -4.07
N VAL A 125 7.44 -5.75 -3.29
CA VAL A 125 8.52 -4.86 -3.74
C VAL A 125 9.25 -5.44 -4.97
N ASP A 126 9.43 -6.75 -5.00
CA ASP A 126 10.19 -7.43 -6.06
C ASP A 126 9.36 -7.75 -7.31
N SER A 127 8.03 -7.81 -7.22
CA SER A 127 7.16 -8.24 -8.34
C SER A 127 7.17 -7.26 -9.52
N GLY A 128 7.37 -5.97 -9.24
CA GLY A 128 7.58 -4.95 -10.26
C GLY A 128 6.41 -4.72 -11.25
N PRO A 129 6.70 -4.03 -12.37
CA PRO A 129 5.67 -3.54 -13.29
C PRO A 129 4.88 -4.61 -14.04
N GLU A 130 5.47 -5.78 -14.29
CA GLU A 130 4.78 -6.90 -14.95
C GLU A 130 3.62 -7.44 -14.10
N ALA A 131 3.77 -7.38 -12.78
CA ALA A 131 2.73 -7.68 -11.82
C ALA A 131 1.79 -6.49 -11.56
N GLY A 132 1.93 -5.40 -12.31
CA GLY A 132 1.15 -4.17 -12.19
C GLY A 132 1.56 -3.28 -11.03
N ILE A 133 2.73 -3.49 -10.41
CA ILE A 133 3.26 -2.60 -9.36
C ILE A 133 4.16 -1.56 -10.01
N LEU A 134 3.71 -0.31 -9.99
CA LEU A 134 4.39 0.81 -10.61
C LEU A 134 5.47 1.40 -9.70
N ASP A 135 5.15 1.56 -8.42
CA ASP A 135 6.10 2.04 -7.41
C ASP A 135 5.70 1.47 -6.03
N ALA A 136 6.71 1.26 -5.18
CA ALA A 136 6.56 0.71 -3.85
C ALA A 136 7.53 1.42 -2.90
N ARG A 137 6.99 2.01 -1.83
CA ARG A 137 7.79 2.72 -0.82
C ARG A 137 7.48 2.16 0.55
N LEU A 138 8.53 1.73 1.23
CA LEU A 138 8.44 1.26 2.60
C LEU A 138 8.92 2.39 3.52
N CYS A 139 7.97 3.00 4.21
CA CYS A 139 8.20 4.10 5.13
C CYS A 139 8.04 3.62 6.59
N TYR A 140 8.65 4.36 7.50
CA TYR A 140 8.61 4.06 8.93
C TYR A 140 8.73 5.34 9.75
N GLU A 141 8.28 5.29 11.01
CA GLU A 141 8.46 6.37 11.98
C GLU A 141 9.68 6.08 12.86
N PRO A 142 10.83 6.77 12.67
CA PRO A 142 12.04 6.49 13.43
C PRO A 142 11.87 6.63 14.95
N GLY A 143 11.05 7.60 15.37
CA GLY A 143 10.73 7.86 16.78
C GLY A 143 9.90 6.78 17.45
N SER A 144 9.32 5.84 16.70
CA SER A 144 8.54 4.73 17.24
C SER A 144 9.40 3.63 17.86
N GLY A 145 10.72 3.65 17.66
CA GLY A 145 11.64 2.60 18.09
C GLY A 145 11.55 1.35 17.20
N THR A 146 12.40 0.35 17.49
CA THR A 146 12.43 -0.90 16.73
C THR A 146 11.59 -1.99 17.39
N PHE A 147 10.92 -2.78 16.56
CA PHE A 147 10.13 -3.93 16.97
C PHE A 147 10.98 -5.18 17.19
N TRP A 148 12.17 -5.27 16.59
CA TRP A 148 13.02 -6.48 16.65
C TRP A 148 14.38 -6.27 17.33
N GLY A 149 14.58 -5.14 18.01
CA GLY A 149 15.93 -4.77 18.46
C GLY A 149 16.82 -4.40 17.28
N SER A 150 18.13 -4.61 17.39
CA SER A 150 19.15 -4.12 16.45
C SER A 150 19.45 -5.06 15.26
N GLU A 151 18.74 -6.18 15.10
CA GLU A 151 18.98 -7.11 13.99
C GLU A 151 18.55 -6.52 12.64
N PRO A 152 19.47 -6.39 11.67
CA PRO A 152 19.14 -5.84 10.35
C PRO A 152 18.23 -6.79 9.57
N ARG A 153 17.07 -6.30 9.11
CA ARG A 153 16.25 -7.02 8.12
C ARG A 153 16.62 -6.59 6.70
N ALA A 154 16.35 -7.48 5.75
CA ALA A 154 16.51 -7.20 4.31
C ALA A 154 15.77 -5.92 3.88
N LEU A 155 14.63 -5.63 4.53
CA LEU A 155 13.87 -4.39 4.37
C LEU A 155 13.87 -3.63 5.70
N ASN A 156 14.78 -2.66 5.84
CA ASN A 156 15.00 -1.93 7.10
C ASN A 156 13.72 -1.27 7.67
N ALA A 157 12.81 -0.80 6.82
CA ALA A 157 11.53 -0.21 7.25
C ALA A 157 10.68 -1.18 8.10
N LEU A 158 10.80 -2.49 7.86
CA LEU A 158 10.02 -3.50 8.58
C LEU A 158 10.47 -3.70 10.04
N ASN A 159 11.63 -3.14 10.42
CA ASN A 159 12.17 -3.21 11.78
C ASN A 159 11.52 -2.24 12.77
N TYR A 160 10.74 -1.27 12.31
CA TYR A 160 10.15 -0.26 13.19
C TYR A 160 8.77 -0.67 13.70
N ASN A 161 8.40 -0.16 14.87
CA ASN A 161 7.09 -0.42 15.46
C ASN A 161 5.97 0.13 14.57
N LYS A 162 6.14 1.37 14.10
CA LYS A 162 5.21 2.03 13.18
C LYS A 162 5.82 2.10 11.79
N LYS A 163 5.09 1.53 10.83
CA LYS A 163 5.47 1.46 9.42
C LYS A 163 4.26 1.66 8.54
N VAL A 164 4.52 2.26 7.38
CA VAL A 164 3.53 2.58 6.36
C VAL A 164 4.14 2.20 5.02
N HIS A 165 3.41 1.42 4.23
CA HIS A 165 3.79 1.06 2.89
C HIS A 165 2.89 1.78 1.90
N LEU A 166 3.51 2.40 0.91
CA LEU A 166 2.83 3.12 -0.16
C LEU A 166 3.03 2.33 -1.45
N PHE A 167 1.95 1.87 -2.05
CA PHE A 167 2.00 1.10 -3.29
C PHE A 167 1.17 1.77 -4.36
N TYR A 168 1.76 1.92 -5.54
CA TYR A 168 1.10 2.36 -6.74
C TYR A 168 0.94 1.16 -7.67
N PHE A 169 -0.32 0.85 -7.99
CA PHE A 169 -0.69 -0.22 -8.89
C PHE A 169 -1.29 0.36 -10.16
N LYS A 170 -1.07 -0.34 -11.27
CA LYS A 170 -1.64 0.01 -12.58
C LYS A 170 -3.14 0.24 -12.50
N ASP A 171 -3.86 -0.68 -11.84
CA ASP A 171 -5.26 -0.50 -11.49
C ASP A 171 -5.66 -1.40 -10.29
N LEU A 172 -6.93 -1.29 -9.87
CA LEU A 172 -7.46 -2.05 -8.73
C LEU A 172 -7.42 -3.56 -8.98
N GLY A 173 -7.62 -4.00 -10.22
CA GLY A 173 -7.63 -5.42 -10.57
C GLY A 173 -6.25 -6.06 -10.41
N TYR A 174 -5.19 -5.35 -10.75
CA TYR A 174 -3.81 -5.80 -10.48
C TYR A 174 -3.53 -5.96 -8.98
N MET A 175 -3.95 -4.98 -8.17
CA MET A 175 -3.82 -5.02 -6.71
C MET A 175 -4.58 -6.22 -6.12
N GLU A 176 -5.85 -6.42 -6.49
CA GLU A 176 -6.65 -7.55 -5.99
C GLU A 176 -6.04 -8.89 -6.43
N ARG A 177 -5.59 -9.00 -7.68
CA ARG A 177 -5.02 -10.22 -8.25
C ARG A 177 -3.76 -10.66 -7.50
N ILE A 178 -2.82 -9.76 -7.24
CA ILE A 178 -1.58 -10.14 -6.54
C ILE A 178 -1.87 -10.58 -5.10
N GLY A 179 -2.81 -9.90 -4.42
CA GLY A 179 -3.25 -10.27 -3.08
C GLY A 179 -3.92 -11.65 -3.03
N CYS A 180 -4.68 -12.03 -4.06
CA CYS A 180 -5.35 -13.34 -4.11
C CYS A 180 -4.42 -14.50 -4.49
N LEU A 181 -3.41 -14.25 -5.32
CA LEU A 181 -2.54 -15.29 -5.88
C LEU A 181 -1.28 -15.54 -5.05
N ASN A 182 -0.84 -14.55 -4.27
CA ASN A 182 0.35 -14.70 -3.44
C ASN A 182 0.03 -15.48 -2.15
N LYS A 183 0.60 -16.69 -2.01
CA LYS A 183 0.43 -17.53 -0.82
C LYS A 183 0.93 -16.86 0.47
N GLY A 184 2.00 -16.06 0.36
CA GLY A 184 2.53 -15.22 1.43
C GLY A 184 1.55 -14.16 1.93
N HIS A 185 0.50 -13.82 1.18
CA HIS A 185 -0.60 -12.98 1.65
C HIS A 185 -1.83 -13.77 2.09
N VAL A 186 -2.19 -14.84 1.36
CA VAL A 186 -3.39 -15.64 1.65
C VAL A 186 -3.30 -16.35 3.01
N ASP A 187 -2.18 -17.00 3.31
CA ASP A 187 -2.02 -17.79 4.53
C ASP A 187 -2.01 -16.94 5.80
N PRO A 188 -1.29 -15.80 5.87
CA PRO A 188 -1.34 -14.92 7.03
C PRO A 188 -2.71 -14.30 7.23
N ARG A 189 -3.40 -13.94 6.14
CA ARG A 189 -4.75 -13.40 6.23
C ARG A 189 -5.72 -14.38 6.87
N LYS A 190 -5.65 -15.67 6.51
CA LYS A 190 -6.48 -16.71 7.14
C LYS A 190 -6.16 -16.84 8.63
N ARG A 191 -4.88 -16.99 8.97
CA ARG A 191 -4.42 -17.09 10.37
C ARG A 191 -4.76 -15.86 11.20
N PHE A 192 -4.77 -14.68 10.57
CA PHE A 192 -5.10 -13.43 11.23
C PHE A 192 -6.57 -13.42 11.65
N LEU A 193 -7.46 -13.84 10.75
CA LEU A 193 -8.89 -14.00 11.09
C LEU A 193 -9.12 -15.06 12.17
N GLU A 194 -8.32 -16.13 12.21
CA GLU A 194 -8.41 -17.16 13.25
C GLU A 194 -7.88 -16.67 14.61
N SER A 195 -6.79 -15.90 14.63
CA SER A 195 -6.15 -15.43 15.88
C SER A 195 -6.83 -14.20 16.48
N TYR A 196 -7.20 -13.23 15.64
CA TYR A 196 -7.78 -11.94 16.07
C TYR A 196 -9.29 -11.87 15.89
N GLY A 197 -9.90 -12.83 15.18
CA GLY A 197 -11.36 -12.91 15.04
C GLY A 197 -12.06 -13.44 16.29
N PRO A 198 -13.41 -13.40 16.34
CA PRO A 198 -14.20 -13.85 17.49
C PRO A 198 -13.80 -15.24 18.00
N GLY A 199 -13.39 -15.30 19.28
CA GLY A 199 -12.95 -16.55 19.93
C GLY A 199 -11.52 -16.98 19.64
N GLY A 200 -10.75 -16.17 18.89
CA GLY A 200 -9.33 -16.38 18.65
C GLY A 200 -8.47 -16.08 19.87
N GLU A 201 -7.26 -16.65 19.89
CA GLU A 201 -6.29 -16.57 20.99
C GLU A 201 -5.93 -15.13 21.39
N ILE A 202 -5.82 -14.23 20.41
CA ILE A 202 -5.49 -12.80 20.60
C ILE A 202 -6.64 -11.92 20.08
N ASN A 203 -7.89 -12.30 20.35
CA ASN A 203 -9.07 -11.55 19.90
C ASN A 203 -9.03 -10.05 20.29
N GLU A 204 -8.52 -9.73 21.49
CA GLU A 204 -8.45 -8.37 22.03
C GLU A 204 -7.09 -7.68 21.81
N GLY A 205 -6.29 -8.23 20.89
CA GLY A 205 -4.96 -7.73 20.54
C GLY A 205 -4.94 -6.25 20.15
N LYS A 206 -3.77 -5.64 20.33
CA LYS A 206 -3.53 -4.21 20.15
C LYS A 206 -2.76 -3.86 18.88
N ILE A 207 -2.41 -4.86 18.05
CA ILE A 207 -1.87 -4.58 16.72
C ILE A 207 -2.84 -3.68 15.94
N SER A 208 -2.34 -2.55 15.43
CA SER A 208 -3.09 -1.71 14.51
C SER A 208 -2.67 -1.99 13.09
N LEU A 209 -3.63 -2.42 12.26
CA LEU A 209 -3.49 -2.62 10.84
C LEU A 209 -4.49 -1.73 10.14
N LEU A 210 -3.99 -0.88 9.24
CA LEU A 210 -4.82 -0.01 8.42
C LEU A 210 -4.57 -0.29 6.94
N VAL A 211 -5.62 -0.12 6.14
CA VAL A 211 -5.55 -0.15 4.69
C VAL A 211 -6.40 0.97 4.11
N GLU A 212 -5.77 1.74 3.25
CA GLU A 212 -6.41 2.73 2.40
C GLU A 212 -6.24 2.27 0.97
N THR A 213 -7.31 2.32 0.19
CA THR A 213 -7.22 2.07 -1.25
C THR A 213 -8.02 3.13 -1.96
N VAL A 214 -7.39 3.81 -2.90
CA VAL A 214 -8.01 4.84 -3.72
C VAL A 214 -7.75 4.55 -5.19
N VAL A 215 -8.76 4.78 -6.03
CA VAL A 215 -8.64 4.68 -7.48
C VAL A 215 -8.75 6.09 -8.07
N LEU A 216 -7.62 6.59 -8.54
CA LEU A 216 -7.43 7.99 -8.94
C LEU A 216 -7.87 8.22 -10.38
N LYS A 217 -8.42 9.39 -10.66
CA LYS A 217 -8.54 9.96 -12.00
C LYS A 217 -7.26 10.71 -12.38
N ALA A 218 -7.05 10.88 -13.68
CA ALA A 218 -5.85 11.53 -14.20
C ALA A 218 -5.64 12.94 -13.60
N ASP A 219 -6.73 13.68 -13.40
CA ASP A 219 -6.74 15.04 -12.84
C ASP A 219 -6.70 15.08 -11.30
N GLU A 220 -6.68 13.94 -10.62
CA GLU A 220 -6.55 13.82 -9.17
C GLU A 220 -5.10 13.63 -8.70
N VAL A 221 -4.12 13.74 -9.62
CA VAL A 221 -2.69 13.53 -9.34
C VAL A 221 -1.88 14.74 -9.81
N ASP A 222 -1.15 15.36 -8.88
CA ASP A 222 -0.24 16.49 -9.15
C ASP A 222 1.16 16.19 -8.59
N CYS A 223 2.14 16.00 -9.48
CA CYS A 223 3.48 15.57 -9.09
C CYS A 223 4.56 16.52 -9.59
N GLU A 224 5.44 16.95 -8.69
CA GLU A 224 6.57 17.83 -8.98
C GLU A 224 7.88 17.25 -8.45
N TYR A 225 8.93 17.26 -9.27
CA TYR A 225 10.26 16.77 -8.91
C TYR A 225 11.31 17.85 -9.21
N ILE A 226 12.17 18.18 -8.23
CA ILE A 226 13.21 19.21 -8.32
C ILE A 226 14.56 18.63 -7.89
N GLY A 227 15.55 18.64 -8.78
CA GLY A 227 16.88 18.11 -8.48
C GLY A 227 16.81 16.67 -8.01
N TYR A 228 16.29 15.78 -8.87
CA TYR A 228 15.86 14.44 -8.49
C TYR A 228 16.72 13.36 -9.13
N VAL A 229 16.62 12.14 -8.62
CA VAL A 229 17.27 10.96 -9.19
C VAL A 229 16.25 10.24 -10.08
N GLU A 230 16.64 9.86 -11.29
CA GLU A 230 15.81 9.08 -12.19
C GLU A 230 15.26 7.81 -11.51
N GLY A 231 13.97 7.56 -11.71
CA GLY A 231 13.22 6.52 -11.01
C GLY A 231 12.57 6.95 -9.69
N THR A 232 12.74 8.20 -9.25
CA THR A 232 12.01 8.72 -8.07
C THR A 232 10.52 8.83 -8.38
N GLY A 233 9.70 8.08 -7.66
CA GLY A 233 8.25 8.12 -7.75
C GLY A 233 7.70 7.83 -9.14
N PHE A 234 6.72 8.61 -9.59
CA PHE A 234 6.07 8.46 -10.88
C PHE A 234 6.97 8.78 -12.08
N MET A 235 8.18 9.32 -11.87
CA MET A 235 9.16 9.42 -12.96
C MET A 235 9.58 8.06 -13.49
N SER A 236 9.38 7.00 -12.71
CA SER A 236 9.58 5.64 -13.17
C SER A 236 8.54 5.21 -14.22
N THR A 237 7.39 5.88 -14.33
CA THR A 237 6.24 5.43 -15.13
C THR A 237 6.00 6.19 -16.44
N SER A 238 6.71 7.29 -16.68
CA SER A 238 6.47 8.14 -17.86
C SER A 238 7.32 7.69 -19.06
N PRO A 239 6.77 7.65 -20.29
CA PRO A 239 7.61 7.64 -21.50
C PRO A 239 8.43 8.93 -21.51
N GLN A 240 9.75 8.84 -21.68
CA GLN A 240 10.57 10.03 -21.86
C GLN A 240 10.12 10.72 -23.15
N SER A 241 9.55 11.92 -23.05
CA SER A 241 9.44 12.82 -24.19
C SER A 241 10.85 13.30 -24.50
N SER A 242 11.42 12.81 -25.60
CA SER A 242 12.66 13.34 -26.14
C SER A 242 12.45 14.82 -26.48
N ILE A 243 13.21 15.71 -25.83
CA ILE A 243 13.42 17.08 -26.31
C ILE A 243 14.55 17.04 -27.33
#